data_AF-A0A6S6T0U5-F1
#
_entry.id   AF-A0A6S6T0U5-F1
#
_cell.length_a   1.000
_cell.length_b   1.000
_cell.length_c   1.000
_cell.angle_alpha   90.00
_cell.angle_beta   90.00
_cell.angle_gamma   90.00
#
_symmetry.space_group_name_H-M   'P 1'
#
loop_
_entity.id
_entity.type
_entity.pdbx_description
1 polymer ?
#
loop_
_entity_poly.entity_id
_entity_poly.type
_entity_poly.pdbx_seq_one_letter_code
_entity_poly.pdbx_strand_id
1 'polypeptide(L)'
;MSLSIKISDYFTIKNITRGLFIALLSAGSLYLDWFGFVNYFVNTILGLLSFYFLLQSDKKVWFWFGFFMATLWFWWLTVSFKNYGFAWAVPIGLLFTSTTFAFLFGILTSSSEYISKKLSTNYDDLILLMLKALILVLLSTIHPFGFDWYKPELVFTNSYIGIEKWQFALVLGSMVLAIYKKQLLFLFLLLTAYPYTSHFQETPKLSDNIALSNFNINVVDKWKPELQQRHIGMIFGTIDRAINEKKSLVILPESIFALYLNKQPILMEALIERSHDISIVLGALYLDEKTPRNSTYIFKNGEYSIANKVVLVPFGEANPLPSFMGKIVNKLFFDGAPDYVAAKKPIDYQVAGKTFRNAICYEACSEELYAGEPKNMIVISNNGWVSPSIEPTQQKILLQYYSKKYGTTIYHSVNMSDSYIIAKGEYISVQ
;
A
#
# COMPACT_ATOMS: atom_id res chain seq x y z
N MET A 1 28.40 23.80 25.15
CA MET A 1 27.81 22.68 25.92
C MET A 1 27.80 21.47 24.99
N SER A 2 28.66 20.46 25.19
CA SER A 2 28.70 19.30 24.29
C SER A 2 27.41 18.49 24.45
N LEU A 3 26.63 18.33 23.38
CA LEU A 3 25.54 17.36 23.32
C LEU A 3 26.13 15.94 23.31
N SER A 4 26.51 15.41 24.48
CA SER A 4 26.84 13.99 24.60
C SER A 4 25.53 13.20 24.64
N ILE A 5 25.13 12.58 23.53
CA ILE A 5 24.03 11.62 23.54
C ILE A 5 24.54 10.33 24.17
N LYS A 6 24.07 10.00 25.38
CA LYS A 6 24.33 8.69 25.99
C LYS A 6 23.46 7.63 25.30
N ILE A 7 24.05 6.92 24.34
CA ILE A 7 23.39 5.86 23.59
C ILE A 7 22.78 4.81 24.53
N SER A 8 23.47 4.46 25.63
CA SER A 8 23.02 3.52 26.65
C SER A 8 21.61 3.79 27.17
N ASP A 9 21.21 5.07 27.26
CA ASP A 9 19.93 5.45 27.85
C ASP A 9 18.74 5.10 26.95
N TYR A 10 18.97 4.87 25.66
CA TYR A 10 17.94 4.40 24.73
C TYR A 10 17.65 2.91 24.96
N PHE A 11 18.63 2.12 25.37
CA PHE A 11 18.55 0.66 25.45
C PHE A 11 18.15 0.16 26.84
N THR A 12 17.18 0.81 27.47
CA THR A 12 16.59 0.30 28.71
C THR A 12 15.41 -0.62 28.40
N ILE A 13 15.21 -1.67 29.21
CA ILE A 13 14.08 -2.59 29.08
C ILE A 13 12.76 -1.80 29.00
N LYS A 14 12.58 -0.80 29.86
CA LYS A 14 11.39 0.05 29.90
C LYS A 14 11.11 0.77 28.57
N ASN A 15 12.13 1.32 27.91
CA ASN A 15 11.93 2.06 26.66
C ASN A 15 11.59 1.11 25.50
N ILE A 16 12.31 -0.02 25.43
CA ILE A 16 12.13 -1.04 24.41
C ILE A 16 10.73 -1.65 24.52
N THR A 17 10.32 -2.09 25.72
CA THR A 17 9.02 -2.74 25.92
C THR A 17 7.85 -1.79 25.70
N ARG A 18 7.97 -0.52 26.11
CA ARG A 18 6.94 0.50 25.81
C ARG A 18 6.84 0.77 24.31
N GLY A 19 7.97 0.92 23.62
CA GLY A 19 7.99 1.12 22.17
C GLY A 19 7.33 -0.05 21.43
N LEU A 20 7.67 -1.28 21.82
CA LEU A 20 7.07 -2.50 21.28
C LEU A 20 5.57 -2.57 21.53
N PHE A 21 5.13 -2.32 22.78
CA PHE A 21 3.71 -2.36 23.14
C PHE A 21 2.88 -1.38 22.30
N ILE A 22 3.36 -0.15 22.14
CA ILE A 22 2.67 0.86 21.32
C ILE A 22 2.67 0.45 19.84
N ALA A 23 3.76 -0.14 19.34
CA ALA A 23 3.82 -0.64 17.96
C ALA A 23 2.88 -1.83 17.71
N LEU A 24 2.66 -2.71 18.71
CA LEU A 24 1.66 -3.77 18.63
C LEU A 24 0.24 -3.20 18.58
N LEU A 25 -0.05 -2.15 19.35
CA LEU A 25 -1.34 -1.44 19.26
C LEU A 25 -1.53 -0.80 17.88
N SER A 26 -0.50 -0.16 17.33
CA SER A 26 -0.59 0.48 16.01
C SER A 26 -0.80 -0.54 14.88
N ALA A 27 -0.12 -1.69 14.93
CA ALA A 27 -0.26 -2.75 13.94
C ALA A 27 -1.46 -3.68 14.18
N GLY A 28 -2.12 -3.59 15.34
CA GLY A 28 -3.10 -4.59 15.76
C GLY A 28 -4.25 -4.78 14.78
N SER A 29 -4.83 -3.70 14.26
CA SER A 29 -5.92 -3.78 13.27
C SER A 29 -5.49 -4.44 11.96
N LEU A 30 -4.26 -4.18 11.51
CA LEU A 30 -3.68 -4.79 10.31
C LEU A 30 -3.54 -6.32 10.48
N TYR A 31 -3.03 -6.78 11.62
CA TYR A 31 -2.86 -8.23 11.87
C TYR A 31 -4.19 -8.93 12.12
N LEU A 32 -5.13 -8.29 12.83
CA LEU A 32 -6.48 -8.84 13.01
C LEU A 32 -7.16 -9.03 11.65
N ASP A 33 -7.07 -8.06 10.75
CA ASP A 33 -7.58 -8.17 9.39
C ASP A 33 -6.87 -9.27 8.59
N TRP A 34 -5.54 -9.40 8.73
CA TRP A 34 -4.78 -10.50 8.11
C TRP A 34 -5.23 -11.89 8.58
N PHE A 35 -5.68 -12.01 9.84
CA PHE A 35 -6.28 -13.22 10.38
C PHE A 35 -7.77 -13.37 10.05
N GLY A 36 -8.35 -12.48 9.23
CA GLY A 36 -9.75 -12.52 8.82
C GLY A 36 -10.73 -11.94 9.83
N PHE A 37 -10.26 -11.19 10.84
CA PHE A 37 -11.08 -10.57 11.86
C PHE A 37 -11.09 -9.04 11.73
N VAL A 38 -12.18 -8.49 11.19
CA VAL A 38 -12.39 -7.03 11.11
C VAL A 38 -13.48 -6.61 12.10
N ASN A 39 -13.12 -5.84 13.11
CA ASN A 39 -14.06 -5.28 14.07
C ASN A 39 -13.79 -3.78 14.29
N TYR A 40 -14.76 -2.95 13.93
CA TYR A 40 -14.62 -1.49 13.92
C TYR A 40 -14.38 -0.93 15.32
N PHE A 41 -15.01 -1.52 16.35
CA PHE A 41 -14.82 -1.11 17.74
C PHE A 41 -13.40 -1.42 18.22
N VAL A 42 -12.94 -2.67 18.04
CA VAL A 42 -11.58 -3.09 18.43
C VAL A 42 -10.53 -2.25 17.71
N ASN A 43 -10.69 -2.04 16.40
CA ASN A 43 -9.78 -1.21 15.61
C ASN A 43 -9.73 0.24 16.10
N THR A 44 -10.89 0.83 16.43
CA THR A 44 -10.95 2.17 17.05
C THR A 44 -10.16 2.21 18.35
N ILE A 45 -10.37 1.25 19.26
CA ILE A 45 -9.66 1.22 20.55
C ILE A 45 -8.15 1.06 20.37
N LEU A 46 -7.72 0.15 19.49
CA LEU A 46 -6.29 -0.08 19.20
C LEU A 46 -5.61 1.19 18.67
N GLY A 47 -6.24 1.86 17.69
CA GLY A 47 -5.74 3.12 17.13
C GLY A 47 -5.68 4.24 18.18
N LEU A 48 -6.74 4.40 18.98
CA LEU A 48 -6.78 5.42 20.04
C LEU A 48 -5.71 5.19 21.11
N LEU A 49 -5.55 3.95 21.59
CA LEU A 49 -4.55 3.61 22.61
C LEU A 49 -3.12 3.79 22.08
N SER A 50 -2.87 3.42 20.82
CA SER A 50 -1.57 3.64 20.15
C SER A 50 -1.14 5.11 20.27
N PHE A 51 -1.97 6.04 19.78
CA PHE A 51 -1.61 7.47 19.80
C PHE A 51 -1.61 8.08 21.19
N TYR A 52 -2.54 7.68 22.07
CA TYR A 52 -2.60 8.17 23.43
C TYR A 52 -1.32 7.85 24.22
N PHE A 53 -0.81 6.61 24.12
CA PHE A 53 0.44 6.22 24.78
C PHE A 53 1.67 6.79 24.08
N LEU A 54 1.65 6.92 22.76
CA LEU A 54 2.77 7.50 22.01
C LEU A 54 2.97 8.98 22.36
N LEU A 55 1.91 9.79 22.43
CA LEU A 55 2.01 11.22 22.77
C LEU A 55 2.66 11.47 24.15
N GLN A 56 2.33 10.63 25.13
CA GLN A 56 2.89 10.69 26.49
C GLN A 56 4.35 10.23 26.59
N SER A 57 4.87 9.57 25.56
CA SER A 57 6.17 8.93 25.58
C SER A 57 7.30 9.87 25.17
N ASP A 58 8.52 9.64 25.66
CA ASP A 58 9.70 10.43 25.28
C ASP A 58 10.30 10.01 23.93
N LYS A 59 11.28 10.76 23.42
CA LYS A 59 11.96 10.42 22.14
C LYS A 59 12.59 9.03 22.10
N LYS A 60 12.96 8.44 23.23
CA LYS A 60 13.62 7.11 23.28
C LYS A 60 12.60 6.02 23.01
N VAL A 61 11.40 6.16 23.59
CA VAL A 61 10.27 5.29 23.27
C VAL A 61 9.81 5.51 21.82
N TRP A 62 9.78 6.75 21.31
CA TRP A 62 9.46 7.02 19.90
C TRP A 62 10.46 6.35 18.93
N PHE A 63 11.75 6.35 19.26
CA PHE A 63 12.77 5.63 18.50
C PHE A 63 12.45 4.12 18.42
N TRP A 64 12.17 3.48 19.56
CA TRP A 64 11.82 2.05 19.57
C TRP A 64 10.46 1.75 18.97
N PHE A 65 9.48 2.66 19.14
CA PHE A 65 8.21 2.58 18.42
C PHE A 65 8.45 2.57 16.92
N GLY A 66 9.26 3.50 16.38
CA GLY A 66 9.61 3.54 14.97
C GLY A 66 10.27 2.25 14.49
N PHE A 67 11.19 1.69 15.30
CA PHE A 67 11.83 0.39 15.02
C PHE A 67 10.79 -0.74 14.88
N PHE A 68 10.01 -0.99 15.94
CA PHE A 68 9.06 -2.09 15.97
C PHE A 68 7.86 -1.89 15.05
N MET A 69 7.40 -0.66 14.88
CA MET A 69 6.33 -0.33 13.93
C MET A 69 6.76 -0.75 12.54
N ALA A 70 7.95 -0.33 12.08
CA ALA A 70 8.44 -0.69 10.76
C ALA A 70 8.69 -2.20 10.61
N THR A 71 9.17 -2.88 11.67
CA THR A 71 9.23 -4.34 11.68
C THR A 71 7.84 -4.96 11.47
N LEU A 72 6.85 -4.55 12.25
CA LEU A 72 5.51 -5.14 12.24
C LEU A 72 4.73 -4.81 10.97
N TRP A 73 4.87 -3.59 10.46
CA TRP A 73 4.14 -3.11 9.28
C TRP A 73 4.82 -3.52 7.97
N PHE A 74 6.15 -3.65 7.93
CA PHE A 74 6.90 -3.74 6.67
C PHE A 74 7.86 -4.91 6.57
N TRP A 75 7.79 -5.92 7.45
CA TRP A 75 8.64 -7.10 7.32
C TRP A 75 8.50 -7.81 5.96
N TRP A 76 7.31 -7.73 5.37
CA TRP A 76 6.97 -8.33 4.09
C TRP A 76 7.81 -7.81 2.93
N LEU A 77 8.38 -6.59 3.01
CA LEU A 77 9.26 -6.03 1.97
C LEU A 77 10.42 -6.99 1.64
N THR A 78 10.92 -7.68 2.66
CA THR A 78 12.07 -8.58 2.55
C THR A 78 11.72 -9.97 2.04
N VAL A 79 10.43 -10.34 1.99
CA VAL A 79 9.99 -11.67 1.50
C VAL A 79 10.42 -11.88 0.04
N SER A 80 10.37 -10.81 -0.76
CA SER A 80 10.79 -10.81 -2.16
C SER A 80 12.24 -11.28 -2.37
N PHE A 81 13.13 -11.08 -1.40
CA PHE A 81 14.53 -11.49 -1.52
C PHE A 81 14.68 -13.00 -1.72
N LYS A 82 13.74 -13.80 -1.20
CA LYS A 82 13.71 -15.25 -1.42
C LYS A 82 13.53 -15.60 -2.90
N ASN A 83 12.68 -14.85 -3.61
CA ASN A 83 12.39 -15.06 -5.02
C ASN A 83 13.59 -14.71 -5.92
N TYR A 84 14.50 -13.86 -5.44
CA TYR A 84 15.76 -13.51 -6.10
C TYR A 84 16.96 -14.36 -5.66
N GLY A 85 16.76 -15.38 -4.81
CA GLY A 85 17.85 -16.22 -4.29
C GLY A 85 18.68 -15.58 -3.16
N PHE A 86 18.26 -14.44 -2.63
CA PHE A 86 18.93 -13.69 -1.56
C PHE A 86 18.25 -13.87 -0.20
N ALA A 87 17.76 -15.07 0.12
CA ALA A 87 17.07 -15.34 1.38
C ALA A 87 17.91 -14.98 2.64
N TRP A 88 19.24 -15.05 2.53
CA TRP A 88 20.18 -14.65 3.59
C TRP A 88 20.13 -13.14 3.91
N ALA A 89 19.71 -12.30 2.96
CA ALA A 89 19.64 -10.84 3.12
C ALA A 89 18.36 -10.38 3.83
N VAL A 90 17.38 -11.26 4.03
CA VAL A 90 16.11 -10.97 4.73
C VAL A 90 16.31 -10.27 6.07
N PRO A 91 17.09 -10.82 7.05
CA PRO A 91 17.30 -10.15 8.32
C PRO A 91 17.99 -8.78 8.18
N ILE A 92 18.87 -8.63 7.19
CA ILE A 92 19.59 -7.36 6.94
C ILE A 92 18.63 -6.30 6.43
N GLY A 93 17.79 -6.64 5.44
CA GLY A 93 16.76 -5.73 4.91
C GLY A 93 15.76 -5.31 5.99
N LEU A 94 15.35 -6.25 6.85
CA LEU A 94 14.42 -5.96 7.94
C LEU A 94 15.02 -5.00 8.96
N LEU A 95 16.28 -5.24 9.36
CA LEU A 95 17.02 -4.36 10.25
C LEU A 95 17.22 -2.98 9.65
N PHE A 96 17.54 -2.91 8.35
CA PHE A 96 17.68 -1.65 7.63
C PHE A 96 16.39 -0.83 7.69
N THR A 97 15.26 -1.39 7.22
CA THR A 97 13.96 -0.71 7.23
C THR A 97 13.54 -0.30 8.65
N SER A 98 13.69 -1.20 9.62
CA SER A 98 13.34 -0.91 11.02
C SER A 98 14.19 0.22 11.59
N THR A 99 15.50 0.22 11.30
CA THR A 99 16.42 1.25 11.77
C THR A 99 16.16 2.61 11.09
N THR A 100 15.82 2.64 9.80
CA THR A 100 15.42 3.86 9.10
C THR A 100 14.26 4.55 9.80
N PHE A 101 13.20 3.80 10.12
CA PHE A 101 12.05 4.36 10.84
C PHE A 101 12.38 4.69 12.30
N ALA A 102 13.23 3.91 12.98
CA ALA A 102 13.69 4.23 14.32
C ALA A 102 14.35 5.61 14.38
N PHE A 103 15.27 5.89 13.44
CA PHE A 103 15.91 7.19 13.34
C PHE A 103 14.95 8.29 12.89
N LEU A 104 14.04 8.02 11.94
CA LEU A 104 13.03 9.00 11.51
C LEU A 104 12.22 9.50 12.71
N PHE A 105 11.62 8.57 13.48
CA PHE A 105 10.83 8.92 14.65
C PHE A 105 11.69 9.58 15.74
N GLY A 106 12.89 9.05 15.99
CA GLY A 106 13.82 9.61 16.97
C GLY A 106 14.25 11.05 16.65
N ILE A 107 14.54 11.36 15.39
CA ILE A 107 14.94 12.70 14.92
C ILE A 107 13.76 13.67 15.01
N LEU A 108 12.57 13.27 14.54
CA LEU A 108 11.38 14.12 14.58
C LEU A 108 11.02 14.50 16.02
N THR A 109 10.98 13.54 16.95
CA THR A 109 10.68 13.83 18.37
C THR A 109 11.82 14.57 19.07
N SER A 110 13.08 14.31 18.72
CA SER A 110 14.20 15.10 19.25
C SER A 110 14.11 16.57 18.82
N SER A 111 13.65 16.80 17.59
CA SER A 111 13.46 18.14 17.03
C SER A 111 12.31 18.86 17.75
N SER A 112 11.19 18.17 18.03
CA SER A 112 10.09 18.77 18.81
C SER A 112 10.50 19.10 20.25
N GLU A 113 11.28 18.23 20.90
CA GLU A 113 11.84 18.53 22.23
C GLU A 113 12.77 19.75 22.22
N TYR A 114 13.61 19.89 21.19
CA TYR A 114 14.50 21.03 21.03
C TYR A 114 13.73 22.34 20.78
N ILE A 115 12.74 22.31 19.87
CA ILE A 115 11.91 23.48 19.55
C ILE A 115 11.09 23.91 20.77
N SER A 116 10.46 22.96 21.47
CA SER A 116 9.68 23.24 22.69
C SER A 116 10.52 23.95 23.77
N LYS A 117 11.76 23.49 24.00
CA LYS A 117 12.70 24.14 24.95
C LYS A 117 13.11 25.56 24.54
N LYS A 118 13.12 25.86 23.23
CA LYS A 118 13.50 27.18 22.73
C LYS A 118 12.35 28.18 22.79
N LEU A 119 11.11 27.71 22.60
CA LEU A 119 9.92 28.56 22.56
C LEU A 119 9.39 28.95 23.94
N SER A 120 9.69 28.17 24.98
CA SER A 120 9.24 28.45 26.34
C SER A 120 10.37 28.25 27.35
N THR A 121 10.61 29.26 28.19
CA THR A 121 11.63 29.28 29.25
C THR A 121 11.35 28.24 30.34
N ASN A 122 10.07 27.91 30.54
CA ASN A 122 9.64 26.73 31.28
C ASN A 122 9.26 25.66 30.26
N TYR A 123 9.70 24.41 30.44
CA TYR A 123 9.30 23.32 29.56
C TYR A 123 7.77 23.16 29.63
N ASP A 124 7.06 23.70 28.62
CA ASP A 124 5.61 23.63 28.54
C ASP A 124 5.23 22.32 27.85
N ASP A 125 4.70 21.40 28.65
CA ASP A 125 4.23 20.10 28.20
C ASP A 125 3.18 20.24 27.07
N LEU A 126 2.41 21.33 27.02
CA LEU A 126 1.43 21.56 25.96
C LEU A 126 2.10 21.75 24.60
N ILE A 127 3.12 22.60 24.50
CA ILE A 127 3.83 22.87 23.23
C ILE A 127 4.46 21.59 22.71
N LEU A 128 5.09 20.79 23.58
CA LEU A 128 5.67 19.51 23.18
C LEU A 128 4.61 18.55 22.64
N LEU A 129 3.48 18.40 23.35
CA LEU A 129 2.39 17.53 22.94
C LEU A 129 1.79 17.97 21.59
N MET A 130 1.60 19.28 21.39
CA MET A 130 1.15 19.83 20.11
C MET A 130 2.13 19.54 18.97
N LEU A 131 3.44 19.70 19.20
CA LEU A 131 4.45 19.39 18.19
C LEU A 131 4.50 17.89 17.85
N LYS A 132 4.35 17.01 18.84
CA LYS A 132 4.25 15.55 18.61
C LYS A 132 2.99 15.19 17.82
N ALA A 133 1.85 15.79 18.14
CA ALA A 133 0.61 15.63 17.38
C ALA A 133 0.77 16.12 15.94
N LEU A 134 1.40 17.28 15.75
CA LEU A 134 1.71 17.83 14.42
C LEU A 134 2.61 16.89 13.61
N ILE A 135 3.63 16.30 14.24
CA ILE A 135 4.48 15.27 13.61
C ILE A 135 3.60 14.12 13.09
N LEU A 136 2.70 13.58 13.90
CA LEU A 136 1.83 12.46 13.49
C LEU A 136 0.93 12.84 12.32
N VAL A 137 0.33 14.05 12.33
CA VAL A 137 -0.51 14.53 11.21
C VAL A 137 0.30 14.63 9.92
N LEU A 138 1.52 15.17 9.98
CA LEU A 138 2.38 15.39 8.82
C LEU A 138 3.14 14.14 8.37
N LEU A 139 3.19 13.08 9.18
CA LEU A 139 4.05 11.94 8.90
C LEU A 139 3.68 11.19 7.61
N SER A 140 2.41 11.23 7.19
CA SER A 140 1.97 10.65 5.92
C SER A 140 2.52 11.36 4.68
N THR A 141 3.13 12.54 4.83
CA THR A 141 3.74 13.29 3.71
C THR A 141 5.24 13.03 3.62
N ILE A 142 5.79 12.23 4.54
CA ILE A 142 7.20 11.85 4.56
C ILE A 142 7.30 10.43 4.01
N HIS A 143 7.91 10.28 2.84
CA HIS A 143 8.03 8.99 2.15
C HIS A 143 9.52 8.61 2.05
N PRO A 144 10.08 7.94 3.07
CA PRO A 144 11.47 7.47 3.00
C PRO A 144 11.68 6.65 1.72
N PHE A 145 12.61 7.09 0.87
CA PHE A 145 12.90 6.46 -0.42
C PHE A 145 11.69 6.34 -1.38
N GLY A 146 10.68 7.21 -1.25
CA GLY A 146 9.46 7.16 -2.06
C GLY A 146 8.44 6.12 -1.61
N PHE A 147 8.64 5.51 -0.43
CA PHE A 147 7.71 4.52 0.14
C PHE A 147 6.58 5.20 0.93
N ASP A 148 5.38 5.23 0.34
CA ASP A 148 4.20 5.94 0.88
C ASP A 148 3.15 5.00 1.51
N TRP A 149 3.58 3.91 2.13
CA TRP A 149 2.64 2.95 2.75
C TRP A 149 2.39 3.22 4.23
N TYR A 150 3.22 4.04 4.87
CA TYR A 150 3.00 4.44 6.26
C TYR A 150 2.20 5.74 6.34
N LYS A 151 0.93 5.61 6.75
CA LYS A 151 0.05 6.73 7.07
C LYS A 151 -0.52 6.49 8.47
N PRO A 152 -0.20 7.28 9.51
CA PRO A 152 -0.69 7.01 10.85
C PRO A 152 -2.21 6.88 10.93
N GLU A 153 -2.95 7.73 10.21
CA GLU A 153 -4.41 7.68 10.14
C GLU A 153 -4.98 6.38 9.54
N LEU A 154 -4.17 5.56 8.86
CA LEU A 154 -4.63 4.31 8.24
C LEU A 154 -5.16 3.29 9.26
N VAL A 155 -4.74 3.40 10.53
CA VAL A 155 -5.29 2.56 11.61
C VAL A 155 -6.79 2.75 11.79
N PHE A 156 -7.35 3.87 11.31
CA PHE A 156 -8.76 4.20 11.41
C PHE A 156 -9.58 3.84 10.17
N THR A 157 -8.98 3.27 9.11
CA THR A 157 -9.69 2.92 7.87
C THR A 157 -10.92 2.04 8.11
N ASN A 158 -10.78 0.98 8.92
CA ASN A 158 -11.88 0.08 9.28
C ASN A 158 -12.27 0.30 10.75
N SER A 159 -12.65 1.53 11.09
CA SER A 159 -12.97 1.99 12.45
C SER A 159 -14.15 2.97 12.46
N TYR A 160 -14.62 3.38 13.64
CA TYR A 160 -15.64 4.44 13.78
C TYR A 160 -15.10 5.87 13.67
N ILE A 161 -13.78 6.04 13.61
CA ILE A 161 -13.14 7.34 13.38
C ILE A 161 -12.95 7.51 11.88
N GLY A 162 -13.20 8.71 11.38
CA GLY A 162 -13.03 8.99 9.96
C GLY A 162 -11.56 9.10 9.54
N ILE A 163 -11.33 8.99 8.23
CA ILE A 163 -9.99 8.88 7.64
C ILE A 163 -9.37 10.23 7.26
N GLU A 164 -10.12 11.33 7.34
CA GLU A 164 -9.65 12.62 6.88
C GLU A 164 -8.58 13.21 7.80
N LYS A 165 -7.66 13.99 7.23
CA LYS A 165 -6.59 14.63 8.00
C LYS A 165 -7.09 15.54 9.11
N TRP A 166 -8.19 16.25 8.88
CA TRP A 166 -8.79 17.08 9.92
C TRP A 166 -9.42 16.25 11.04
N GLN A 167 -10.01 15.08 10.74
CA GLN A 167 -10.55 14.15 11.74
C GLN A 167 -9.41 13.59 12.60
N PHE A 168 -8.32 13.16 11.94
CA PHE A 168 -7.13 12.69 12.63
C PHE A 168 -6.51 13.78 13.52
N ALA A 169 -6.46 15.04 13.05
CA ALA A 169 -6.00 16.17 13.85
C ALA A 169 -6.90 16.44 15.06
N LEU A 170 -8.23 16.30 14.94
CA LEU A 170 -9.16 16.41 16.07
C LEU A 170 -8.95 15.29 17.09
N VAL A 171 -8.72 14.06 16.63
CA VAL A 171 -8.40 12.92 17.50
C VAL A 171 -7.15 13.23 18.33
N LEU A 172 -6.07 13.63 17.68
CA LEU A 172 -4.83 13.97 18.37
C LEU A 172 -5.00 15.20 19.27
N GLY A 173 -5.70 16.23 18.82
CA GLY A 173 -6.00 17.43 19.62
C GLY A 173 -6.78 17.11 20.90
N SER A 174 -7.79 16.23 20.80
CA SER A 174 -8.56 15.76 21.96
C SER A 174 -7.67 15.03 22.98
N MET A 175 -6.73 14.20 22.50
CA MET A 175 -5.77 13.49 23.34
C MET A 175 -4.77 14.46 23.98
N VAL A 176 -4.26 15.45 23.24
CA VAL A 176 -3.36 16.49 23.76
C VAL A 176 -4.04 17.23 24.91
N LEU A 177 -5.29 17.67 24.74
CA LEU A 177 -6.05 18.33 25.80
C LEU A 177 -6.28 17.41 27.00
N ALA A 178 -6.67 16.15 26.77
CA ALA A 178 -6.91 15.17 27.83
C ALA A 178 -5.66 14.90 28.66
N ILE A 179 -4.49 14.75 28.01
CA ILE A 179 -3.19 14.52 28.65
C ILE A 179 -2.76 15.78 29.42
N TYR A 180 -2.79 16.94 28.76
CA TYR A 180 -2.30 18.19 29.35
C TYR A 180 -3.14 18.64 30.55
N LYS A 181 -4.48 18.59 30.43
CA LYS A 181 -5.40 18.97 31.51
C LYS A 181 -5.64 17.84 32.52
N LYS A 182 -5.13 16.64 32.27
CA LYS A 182 -5.40 15.42 33.07
C LYS A 182 -6.90 15.17 33.25
N GLN A 183 -7.68 15.45 32.22
CA GLN A 183 -9.14 15.35 32.21
C GLN A 183 -9.59 14.54 31.00
N LEU A 184 -10.05 13.31 31.23
CA LEU A 184 -10.52 12.43 30.15
C LEU A 184 -11.78 12.94 29.45
N LEU A 185 -12.49 13.93 30.02
CA LEU A 185 -13.66 14.55 29.40
C LEU A 185 -13.34 15.16 28.03
N PHE A 186 -12.10 15.61 27.78
CA PHE A 186 -11.71 16.11 26.45
C PHE A 186 -11.80 15.04 25.36
N LEU A 187 -11.79 13.75 25.70
CA LEU A 187 -12.00 12.66 24.74
C LEU A 187 -13.43 12.62 24.17
N PHE A 188 -14.41 13.31 24.76
CA PHE A 188 -15.73 13.47 24.12
C PHE A 188 -15.65 14.21 22.79
N LEU A 189 -14.58 14.99 22.55
CA LEU A 189 -14.34 15.63 21.25
C LEU A 189 -14.08 14.61 20.13
N LEU A 190 -13.72 13.35 20.45
CA LEU A 190 -13.58 12.26 19.47
C LEU A 190 -14.88 12.03 18.68
N LEU A 191 -16.04 12.32 19.26
CA LEU A 191 -17.33 12.21 18.57
C LEU A 191 -17.41 13.10 17.32
N THR A 192 -16.65 14.21 17.30
CA THR A 192 -16.62 15.13 16.15
C THR A 192 -15.77 14.59 14.99
N ALA A 193 -14.95 13.56 15.23
CA ALA A 193 -14.17 12.86 14.21
C ALA A 193 -14.96 11.72 13.54
N TYR A 194 -16.22 11.51 13.90
CA TYR A 194 -17.08 10.48 13.29
C TYR A 194 -17.41 10.83 11.82
N PRO A 195 -17.30 9.90 10.87
CA PRO A 195 -17.50 10.17 9.45
C PRO A 195 -18.99 10.08 9.05
N TYR A 196 -19.80 11.02 9.56
CA TYR A 196 -21.28 10.97 9.42
C TYR A 196 -21.75 10.90 7.95
N THR A 197 -21.08 11.60 7.03
CA THR A 197 -21.48 11.70 5.62
C THR A 197 -21.18 10.48 4.77
N SER A 198 -20.17 9.68 5.13
CA SER A 198 -19.79 8.48 4.37
C SER A 198 -20.40 7.21 4.94
N HIS A 199 -20.69 7.17 6.25
CA HIS A 199 -21.23 5.97 6.92
C HIS A 199 -22.65 5.58 6.44
N PHE A 200 -23.46 6.55 6.02
CA PHE A 200 -24.85 6.31 5.57
C PHE A 200 -25.00 6.18 4.05
N GLN A 201 -23.90 6.09 3.31
CA GLN A 201 -23.98 5.92 1.87
C GLN A 201 -24.14 4.45 1.50
N GLU A 202 -25.21 4.11 0.78
CA GLU A 202 -25.38 2.75 0.26
C GLU A 202 -24.20 2.35 -0.64
N THR A 203 -23.68 1.14 -0.44
CA THR A 203 -22.73 0.55 -1.37
C THR A 203 -23.38 0.45 -2.76
N PRO A 204 -22.73 0.97 -3.81
CA PRO A 204 -23.31 0.94 -5.14
C PRO A 204 -23.54 -0.53 -5.56
N LYS A 205 -24.67 -0.80 -6.21
CA LYS A 205 -24.89 -2.10 -6.85
C LYS A 205 -23.82 -2.28 -7.93
N LEU A 206 -22.92 -3.23 -7.70
CA LEU A 206 -21.93 -3.60 -8.68
C LEU A 206 -22.59 -4.36 -9.83
N SER A 207 -21.99 -4.27 -11.01
CA SER A 207 -22.49 -4.98 -12.17
C SER A 207 -21.90 -6.38 -12.18
N ASP A 208 -22.77 -7.39 -12.20
CA ASP A 208 -22.38 -8.80 -12.31
C ASP A 208 -21.77 -9.17 -13.68
N ASN A 209 -21.70 -8.20 -14.62
CA ASN A 209 -21.23 -8.40 -15.98
C ASN A 209 -19.71 -8.28 -16.14
N ILE A 210 -18.97 -7.95 -15.07
CA ILE A 210 -17.50 -7.88 -15.10
C ILE A 210 -16.94 -9.13 -14.41
N ALA A 211 -16.17 -9.93 -15.14
CA ALA A 211 -15.42 -11.05 -14.59
C ALA A 211 -14.07 -10.56 -14.06
N LEU A 212 -13.88 -10.66 -12.74
CA LEU A 212 -12.62 -10.37 -12.08
C LEU A 212 -11.91 -11.69 -11.79
N SER A 213 -10.86 -12.01 -12.56
CA SER A 213 -10.19 -13.30 -12.40
C SER A 213 -9.16 -13.28 -11.27
N ASN A 214 -8.93 -14.46 -10.68
CA ASN A 214 -7.91 -14.72 -9.68
C ASN A 214 -7.06 -15.92 -10.15
N PHE A 215 -5.74 -15.83 -9.97
CA PHE A 215 -4.80 -16.89 -10.29
C PHE A 215 -3.91 -17.21 -9.08
N ASN A 216 -3.43 -18.45 -9.00
CA ASN A 216 -2.49 -18.88 -7.97
C ASN A 216 -1.20 -19.43 -8.59
N ILE A 217 -0.59 -18.64 -9.48
CA ILE A 217 0.65 -18.99 -10.16
C ILE A 217 1.83 -18.41 -9.36
N ASN A 218 2.64 -19.28 -8.75
CA ASN A 218 3.83 -18.86 -8.01
C ASN A 218 4.84 -18.17 -8.94
N VAL A 219 5.52 -17.13 -8.44
CA VAL A 219 6.55 -16.37 -9.17
C VAL A 219 7.63 -17.27 -9.76
N VAL A 220 8.08 -18.31 -9.05
CA VAL A 220 9.11 -19.23 -9.54
C VAL A 220 8.59 -20.06 -10.71
N ASP A 221 7.37 -20.59 -10.60
CA ASP A 221 6.76 -21.42 -11.64
C ASP A 221 6.40 -20.61 -12.88
N LYS A 222 6.01 -19.34 -12.69
CA LYS A 222 5.61 -18.40 -13.73
C LYS A 222 6.63 -18.31 -14.87
N TRP A 223 7.92 -18.37 -14.56
CA TRP A 223 9.03 -18.23 -15.50
C TRP A 223 9.60 -19.55 -16.04
N LYS A 224 9.04 -20.71 -15.63
CA LYS A 224 9.48 -22.02 -16.13
C LYS A 224 8.98 -22.29 -17.55
N PRO A 225 9.87 -22.49 -18.55
CA PRO A 225 9.46 -22.74 -19.94
C PRO A 225 8.50 -23.92 -20.09
N GLU A 226 8.70 -24.99 -19.34
CA GLU A 226 7.89 -26.20 -19.36
C GLU A 226 6.44 -25.99 -18.87
N LEU A 227 6.19 -24.94 -18.07
CA LEU A 227 4.85 -24.60 -17.58
C LEU A 227 4.15 -23.54 -18.43
N GLN A 228 4.87 -22.90 -19.36
CA GLN A 228 4.37 -21.75 -20.11
C GLN A 228 3.08 -22.07 -20.89
N GLN A 229 3.05 -23.19 -21.62
CA GLN A 229 1.86 -23.59 -22.39
C GLN A 229 0.65 -23.85 -21.49
N ARG A 230 0.87 -24.47 -20.33
CA ARG A 230 -0.18 -24.70 -19.34
C ARG A 230 -0.73 -23.37 -18.80
N HIS A 231 0.14 -22.42 -18.49
CA HIS A 231 -0.26 -21.09 -18.01
C HIS A 231 -1.07 -20.35 -19.07
N ILE A 232 -0.61 -20.35 -20.33
CA ILE A 232 -1.34 -19.77 -21.47
C ILE A 232 -2.73 -20.41 -21.61
N GLY A 233 -2.83 -21.75 -21.54
CA GLY A 233 -4.10 -22.45 -21.60
C GLY A 233 -5.08 -22.07 -20.48
N MET A 234 -4.58 -21.89 -19.24
CA MET A 234 -5.43 -21.42 -18.12
C MET A 234 -5.94 -19.99 -18.34
N ILE A 235 -5.10 -19.11 -18.91
CA ILE A 235 -5.48 -17.73 -19.22
C ILE A 235 -6.61 -17.69 -20.26
N PHE A 236 -6.42 -18.37 -21.40
CA PHE A 236 -7.46 -18.41 -22.43
C PHE A 236 -8.72 -19.13 -21.97
N GLY A 237 -8.60 -20.22 -21.21
CA GLY A 237 -9.77 -20.90 -20.62
C GLY A 237 -10.57 -20.00 -19.66
N THR A 238 -9.92 -19.03 -19.01
CA THR A 238 -10.60 -18.03 -18.17
C THR A 238 -11.35 -17.00 -19.02
N ILE A 239 -10.75 -16.56 -20.13
CA ILE A 239 -11.39 -15.64 -21.09
C ILE A 239 -12.60 -16.33 -21.75
N ASP A 240 -12.42 -17.55 -22.24
CA ASP A 240 -13.47 -18.32 -22.93
C ASP A 240 -14.64 -18.63 -21.99
N ARG A 241 -14.36 -18.89 -20.70
CA ARG A 241 -15.42 -19.03 -19.69
C ARG A 241 -16.21 -17.73 -19.51
N ALA A 242 -15.54 -16.59 -19.42
CA ALA A 242 -16.22 -15.29 -19.28
C ALA A 242 -17.09 -14.96 -20.51
N ILE A 243 -16.63 -15.34 -21.72
CA ILE A 243 -17.43 -15.24 -22.96
C ILE A 243 -18.69 -16.12 -22.85
N ASN A 244 -18.54 -17.38 -22.45
CA ASN A 244 -19.66 -18.32 -22.30
C ASN A 244 -20.68 -17.86 -21.24
N GLU A 245 -20.21 -17.23 -20.17
CA GLU A 245 -21.03 -16.59 -19.14
C GLU A 245 -21.62 -15.24 -19.56
N LYS A 246 -21.39 -14.80 -20.80
CA LYS A 246 -21.88 -13.55 -21.40
C LYS A 246 -21.45 -12.31 -20.60
N LYS A 247 -20.25 -12.34 -20.03
CA LYS A 247 -19.64 -11.19 -19.35
C LYS A 247 -19.27 -10.14 -20.40
N SER A 248 -19.34 -8.86 -20.05
CA SER A 248 -18.97 -7.76 -20.94
C SER A 248 -17.49 -7.42 -20.89
N LEU A 249 -16.82 -7.80 -19.79
CA LEU A 249 -15.40 -7.55 -19.55
C LEU A 249 -14.82 -8.67 -18.70
N VAL A 250 -13.63 -9.15 -19.06
CA VAL A 250 -12.78 -9.98 -18.20
C VAL A 250 -11.50 -9.22 -17.86
N ILE A 251 -11.15 -9.19 -16.58
CA ILE A 251 -9.93 -8.55 -16.06
C ILE A 251 -9.01 -9.64 -15.51
N LEU A 252 -7.77 -9.63 -15.97
CA LEU A 252 -6.73 -10.58 -15.58
C LEU A 252 -5.54 -9.90 -14.88
N PRO A 253 -4.83 -10.62 -13.98
CA PRO A 253 -3.81 -10.01 -13.13
C PRO A 253 -2.58 -9.48 -13.85
N GLU A 254 -1.70 -8.85 -13.07
CA GLU A 254 -0.43 -8.27 -13.52
C GLU A 254 0.53 -9.31 -14.10
N SER A 255 1.11 -8.97 -15.25
CA SER A 255 2.10 -9.78 -15.94
C SER A 255 1.69 -11.26 -16.09
N ILE A 256 0.41 -11.58 -16.25
CA ILE A 256 -0.10 -12.96 -16.23
C ILE A 256 0.55 -13.82 -17.34
N PHE A 257 0.93 -13.18 -18.45
CA PHE A 257 1.87 -13.73 -19.42
C PHE A 257 3.32 -13.42 -19.01
N ALA A 258 4.11 -14.46 -18.73
CA ALA A 258 5.54 -14.38 -18.43
C ALA A 258 6.40 -14.23 -19.71
N LEU A 259 6.02 -13.30 -20.59
CA LEU A 259 6.65 -13.04 -21.88
C LEU A 259 6.33 -11.62 -22.35
N TYR A 260 7.07 -11.14 -23.36
CA TYR A 260 6.73 -9.90 -24.05
C TYR A 260 5.58 -10.14 -25.03
N LEU A 261 4.36 -9.76 -24.65
CA LEU A 261 3.15 -10.12 -25.40
C LEU A 261 3.12 -9.48 -26.79
N ASN A 262 3.64 -8.25 -26.94
CA ASN A 262 3.76 -7.58 -28.24
C ASN A 262 4.73 -8.26 -29.22
N LYS A 263 5.49 -9.28 -28.79
CA LYS A 263 6.36 -10.09 -29.65
C LYS A 263 5.77 -11.46 -29.98
N GLN A 264 4.52 -11.74 -29.56
CA GLN A 264 3.84 -13.01 -29.76
C GLN A 264 2.64 -12.82 -30.69
N PRO A 265 2.83 -12.81 -32.03
CA PRO A 265 1.76 -12.51 -32.98
C PRO A 265 0.55 -13.45 -32.86
N ILE A 266 0.81 -14.75 -32.66
CA ILE A 266 -0.25 -15.77 -32.51
C ILE A 266 -1.12 -15.50 -31.27
N LEU A 267 -0.49 -15.14 -30.13
CA LEU A 267 -1.23 -14.83 -28.91
C LEU A 267 -2.01 -13.52 -29.06
N MET A 268 -1.42 -12.52 -29.70
CA MET A 268 -2.08 -11.25 -29.98
C MET A 268 -3.31 -11.43 -30.86
N GLU A 269 -3.20 -12.21 -31.95
CA GLU A 269 -4.31 -12.51 -32.85
C GLU A 269 -5.44 -13.25 -32.12
N ALA A 270 -5.10 -14.27 -31.31
CA ALA A 270 -6.08 -15.01 -30.52
C ALA A 270 -6.82 -14.14 -29.47
N LEU A 271 -6.15 -13.13 -28.90
CA LEU A 271 -6.75 -12.16 -27.98
C LEU A 271 -7.63 -11.14 -28.72
N ILE A 272 -7.17 -10.67 -29.89
CA ILE A 272 -7.92 -9.75 -30.75
C ILE A 272 -9.22 -10.42 -31.23
N GLU A 273 -9.17 -11.67 -31.69
CA GLU A 273 -10.34 -12.41 -32.14
C GLU A 273 -11.40 -12.52 -31.04
N ARG A 274 -11.01 -12.97 -29.84
CA ARG A 274 -11.90 -13.03 -28.67
C ARG A 274 -12.43 -11.68 -28.24
N SER A 275 -11.68 -10.60 -28.53
CA SER A 275 -12.08 -9.25 -28.14
C SER A 275 -13.32 -8.72 -28.87
N HIS A 276 -13.75 -9.40 -29.95
CA HIS A 276 -15.02 -9.14 -30.60
C HIS A 276 -16.22 -9.57 -29.75
N ASP A 277 -16.07 -10.62 -28.94
CA ASP A 277 -17.13 -11.17 -28.10
C ASP A 277 -17.11 -10.62 -26.66
N ILE A 278 -15.94 -10.25 -26.15
CA ILE A 278 -15.75 -9.72 -24.80
C ILE A 278 -14.67 -8.65 -24.77
N SER A 279 -14.77 -7.64 -23.89
CA SER A 279 -13.60 -6.81 -23.63
C SER A 279 -12.60 -7.52 -22.72
N ILE A 280 -11.30 -7.37 -22.96
CA ILE A 280 -10.25 -8.05 -22.19
C ILE A 280 -9.28 -7.00 -21.66
N VAL A 281 -9.05 -7.00 -20.34
CA VAL A 281 -8.00 -6.21 -19.70
C VAL A 281 -7.05 -7.17 -19.01
N LEU A 282 -5.76 -7.16 -19.36
CA LEU A 282 -4.78 -8.09 -18.79
C LEU A 282 -3.41 -7.46 -18.62
N GLY A 283 -2.64 -7.95 -17.65
CA GLY A 283 -1.24 -7.54 -17.47
C GLY A 283 -0.28 -8.41 -18.29
N ALA A 284 0.67 -7.79 -18.98
CA ALA A 284 1.78 -8.47 -19.64
C ALA A 284 2.99 -7.53 -19.78
N LEU A 285 4.16 -8.09 -20.07
CA LEU A 285 5.31 -7.27 -20.41
C LEU A 285 5.20 -6.73 -21.85
N TYR A 286 5.54 -5.46 -22.02
CA TYR A 286 5.67 -4.80 -23.32
C TYR A 286 7.13 -4.47 -23.59
N LEU A 287 7.65 -4.81 -24.76
CA LEU A 287 8.99 -4.42 -25.19
C LEU A 287 8.93 -3.23 -26.15
N ASP A 288 9.27 -2.03 -25.66
CA ASP A 288 9.38 -0.80 -26.43
C ASP A 288 10.79 -0.69 -27.01
N GLU A 289 10.98 -1.17 -28.23
CA GLU A 289 12.31 -1.40 -28.85
C GLU A 289 13.20 -2.31 -28.01
N LYS A 290 13.98 -1.75 -27.08
CA LYS A 290 14.87 -2.44 -26.13
C LYS A 290 14.48 -2.21 -24.68
N THR A 291 13.46 -1.41 -24.41
CA THR A 291 13.05 -1.02 -23.07
C THR A 291 11.87 -1.87 -22.60
N PRO A 292 12.04 -2.73 -21.59
CA PRO A 292 10.93 -3.48 -21.04
C PRO A 292 10.00 -2.55 -20.25
N ARG A 293 8.70 -2.81 -20.32
CA ARG A 293 7.66 -2.14 -19.54
C ARG A 293 6.69 -3.15 -18.97
N ASN A 294 6.24 -2.88 -17.76
CA ASN A 294 5.11 -3.56 -17.15
C ASN A 294 3.83 -2.82 -17.58
N SER A 295 2.92 -3.54 -18.23
CA SER A 295 1.85 -2.91 -18.99
C SER A 295 0.53 -3.64 -18.84
N THR A 296 -0.54 -2.86 -18.85
CA THR A 296 -1.90 -3.34 -19.08
C THR A 296 -2.19 -3.31 -20.58
N TYR A 297 -2.65 -4.43 -21.12
CA TYR A 297 -3.22 -4.52 -22.46
C TYR A 297 -4.74 -4.46 -22.35
N ILE A 298 -5.36 -3.63 -23.19
CA ILE A 298 -6.81 -3.41 -23.23
C ILE A 298 -7.28 -3.77 -24.63
N PHE A 299 -7.97 -4.90 -24.78
CA PHE A 299 -8.57 -5.37 -26.02
C PHE A 299 -10.08 -5.12 -26.02
N LYS A 300 -10.60 -4.63 -27.14
CA LYS A 300 -12.02 -4.35 -27.32
C LYS A 300 -12.36 -4.24 -28.80
N ASN A 301 -13.39 -4.95 -29.25
CA ASN A 301 -13.95 -4.86 -30.60
C ASN A 301 -12.92 -5.13 -31.72
N GLY A 302 -11.98 -6.04 -31.51
CA GLY A 302 -10.92 -6.35 -32.48
C GLY A 302 -9.74 -5.39 -32.48
N GLU A 303 -9.71 -4.41 -31.57
CA GLU A 303 -8.60 -3.47 -31.41
C GLU A 303 -7.95 -3.63 -30.03
N TYR A 304 -6.73 -3.11 -29.89
CA TYR A 304 -6.06 -3.07 -28.60
C TYR A 304 -5.32 -1.75 -28.35
N SER A 305 -5.18 -1.41 -27.09
CA SER A 305 -4.35 -0.31 -26.60
C SER A 305 -3.54 -0.76 -25.39
N ILE A 306 -2.54 0.04 -25.01
CA ILE A 306 -1.58 -0.29 -23.94
C ILE A 306 -1.52 0.86 -22.94
N ALA A 307 -1.60 0.53 -21.65
CA ALA A 307 -1.33 1.45 -20.57
C ALA A 307 -0.09 0.98 -19.78
N ASN A 308 0.96 1.81 -19.76
CA ASN A 308 2.21 1.50 -19.08
C ASN A 308 2.19 2.01 -17.63
N LYS A 309 2.90 1.30 -16.74
CA LYS A 309 3.11 1.69 -15.33
C LYS A 309 3.75 3.09 -15.21
N VAL A 310 3.22 3.92 -14.32
CA VAL A 310 3.62 5.29 -13.96
C VAL A 310 4.44 5.31 -12.67
N VAL A 311 3.95 4.69 -11.59
CA VAL A 311 4.63 4.65 -10.29
C VAL A 311 5.34 3.31 -10.11
N LEU A 312 6.67 3.33 -10.19
CA LEU A 312 7.49 2.13 -10.08
C LEU A 312 7.74 1.77 -8.60
N VAL A 313 7.86 0.47 -8.33
CA VAL A 313 8.20 -0.02 -6.99
C VAL A 313 9.63 0.38 -6.62
N PRO A 314 9.86 1.15 -5.53
CA PRO A 314 11.21 1.46 -5.08
C PRO A 314 12.00 0.19 -4.77
N PHE A 315 13.24 0.12 -5.26
CA PHE A 315 14.15 -1.03 -5.15
C PHE A 315 13.66 -2.34 -5.79
N GLY A 316 12.49 -2.38 -6.42
CA GLY A 316 12.01 -3.55 -7.17
C GLY A 316 12.04 -3.31 -8.68
N GLU A 317 11.54 -2.15 -9.10
CA GLU A 317 11.44 -1.77 -10.52
C GLU A 317 12.30 -0.53 -10.86
N ALA A 318 12.58 0.31 -9.86
CA ALA A 318 13.46 1.48 -9.99
C ALA A 318 14.33 1.66 -8.75
N ASN A 319 15.58 2.07 -8.93
CA ASN A 319 16.47 2.33 -7.81
C ASN A 319 16.34 3.78 -7.31
N PRO A 320 15.83 4.03 -6.08
CA PRO A 320 15.63 5.40 -5.58
C PRO A 320 16.91 6.03 -5.04
N LEU A 321 18.05 5.32 -5.03
CA LEU A 321 19.30 5.83 -4.51
C LEU A 321 20.01 6.76 -5.52
N PRO A 322 20.90 7.66 -5.04
CA PRO A 322 21.80 8.40 -5.91
C PRO A 322 22.58 7.44 -6.83
N SER A 323 22.84 7.87 -8.07
CA SER A 323 23.36 7.01 -9.16
C SER A 323 24.62 6.21 -8.82
N PHE A 324 25.49 6.70 -7.92
CA PHE A 324 26.68 5.99 -7.48
C PHE A 324 26.36 4.78 -6.58
N MET A 325 25.39 4.90 -5.67
CA MET A 325 24.91 3.78 -4.84
C MET A 325 24.00 2.86 -5.65
N GLY A 326 23.20 3.45 -6.56
CA GLY A 326 22.27 2.68 -7.39
C GLY A 326 22.97 1.67 -8.29
N LYS A 327 24.11 2.04 -8.88
CA LYS A 327 24.95 1.12 -9.67
C LYS A 327 25.50 -0.05 -8.86
N ILE A 328 25.84 0.17 -7.59
CA ILE A 328 26.34 -0.89 -6.69
C ILE A 328 25.20 -1.86 -6.38
N VAL A 329 24.01 -1.35 -6.04
CA VAL A 329 22.83 -2.17 -5.74
C VAL A 329 22.37 -2.96 -6.97
N ASN A 330 22.26 -2.32 -8.14
CA ASN A 330 21.83 -2.99 -9.38
C ASN A 330 22.78 -4.10 -9.82
N LYS A 331 24.09 -3.91 -9.61
CA LYS A 331 25.11 -4.92 -9.90
C LYS A 331 25.08 -6.09 -8.90
N LEU A 332 24.73 -5.84 -7.64
CA LEU A 332 24.73 -6.85 -6.58
C LEU A 332 23.44 -7.66 -6.50
N PHE A 333 22.28 -7.07 -6.84
CA PHE A 333 20.96 -7.66 -6.58
C PHE A 333 20.10 -7.89 -7.83
N PHE A 334 20.45 -7.28 -8.98
CA PHE A 334 19.62 -7.33 -10.19
C PHE A 334 20.41 -7.73 -11.45
N ASP A 335 21.58 -8.36 -11.30
CA ASP A 335 22.46 -8.82 -12.40
C ASP A 335 22.75 -7.76 -13.48
N GLY A 336 22.67 -6.47 -13.12
CA GLY A 336 22.84 -5.36 -14.04
C GLY A 336 21.69 -5.14 -15.03
N ALA A 337 20.51 -5.74 -14.81
CA ALA A 337 19.31 -5.47 -15.60
C ALA A 337 18.96 -3.97 -15.55
N PRO A 338 18.50 -3.38 -16.68
CA PRO A 338 18.06 -2.00 -16.70
C PRO A 338 16.76 -1.84 -15.88
N ASP A 339 16.67 -0.73 -15.14
CA ASP A 339 15.44 -0.34 -14.44
C ASP A 339 14.27 -0.17 -15.44
N TYR A 340 13.04 -0.37 -14.98
CA TYR A 340 11.86 -0.07 -15.78
C TYR A 340 11.72 1.44 -16.01
N VAL A 341 11.08 1.82 -17.11
CA VAL A 341 10.80 3.23 -17.43
C VAL A 341 9.34 3.56 -17.17
N ALA A 342 9.10 4.46 -16.23
CA ALA A 342 7.80 5.01 -15.88
C ALA A 342 7.16 5.79 -17.05
N ALA A 343 5.85 5.63 -17.22
CA ALA A 343 5.03 6.56 -18.00
C ALA A 343 4.88 7.90 -17.26
N LYS A 344 4.57 8.97 -18.00
CA LYS A 344 4.53 10.34 -17.44
C LYS A 344 3.23 10.69 -16.70
N LYS A 345 2.12 10.04 -17.04
CA LYS A 345 0.80 10.32 -16.49
C LYS A 345 -0.05 9.05 -16.46
N PRO A 346 -0.96 8.92 -15.47
CA PRO A 346 -1.97 7.86 -15.48
C PRO A 346 -2.82 7.90 -16.74
N ILE A 347 -3.27 6.72 -17.18
CA ILE A 347 -4.09 6.55 -18.37
C ILE A 347 -5.50 6.15 -17.96
N ASP A 348 -6.49 6.83 -18.52
CA ASP A 348 -7.90 6.47 -18.47
C ASP A 348 -8.31 5.83 -19.79
N TYR A 349 -9.11 4.77 -19.75
CA TYR A 349 -9.61 4.08 -20.95
C TYR A 349 -11.08 3.67 -20.81
N GLN A 350 -11.77 3.53 -21.95
CA GLN A 350 -13.19 3.21 -21.99
C GLN A 350 -13.46 1.76 -22.42
N VAL A 351 -13.97 0.96 -21.48
CA VAL A 351 -14.29 -0.45 -21.70
C VAL A 351 -15.62 -0.81 -21.04
N ALA A 352 -16.40 -1.72 -21.65
CA ALA A 352 -17.73 -2.12 -21.16
C ALA A 352 -18.64 -0.93 -20.75
N GLY A 353 -18.62 0.16 -21.53
CA GLY A 353 -19.45 1.35 -21.32
C GLY A 353 -19.03 2.25 -20.14
N LYS A 354 -17.90 1.98 -19.47
CA LYS A 354 -17.37 2.78 -18.36
C LYS A 354 -15.96 3.27 -18.67
N THR A 355 -15.58 4.38 -18.05
CA THR A 355 -14.20 4.86 -18.03
C THR A 355 -13.51 4.35 -16.77
N PHE A 356 -12.32 3.78 -16.93
CA PHE A 356 -11.50 3.27 -15.85
C PHE A 356 -10.12 3.90 -15.87
N ARG A 357 -9.65 4.29 -14.69
CA ARG A 357 -8.24 4.58 -14.42
C ARG A 357 -7.45 3.27 -14.38
N ASN A 358 -6.36 3.20 -15.15
CA ASN A 358 -5.42 2.10 -15.04
C ASN A 358 -4.56 2.24 -13.78
N ALA A 359 -4.33 1.14 -13.07
CA ALA A 359 -3.26 1.04 -12.10
C ALA A 359 -2.69 -0.38 -12.06
N ILE A 360 -1.37 -0.49 -11.90
CA ILE A 360 -0.66 -1.76 -11.82
C ILE A 360 -0.02 -1.89 -10.43
N CYS A 361 -0.52 -2.83 -9.63
CA CYS A 361 0.09 -3.23 -8.37
C CYS A 361 0.27 -2.05 -7.39
N TYR A 362 1.51 -1.81 -6.95
CA TYR A 362 1.89 -0.73 -6.03
C TYR A 362 1.32 0.65 -6.38
N GLU A 363 1.13 0.94 -7.68
CA GLU A 363 0.59 2.21 -8.15
C GLU A 363 -0.75 2.59 -7.54
N ALA A 364 -1.64 1.61 -7.39
CA ALA A 364 -2.98 1.86 -6.85
C ALA A 364 -2.95 2.32 -5.39
N CYS A 365 -1.83 2.13 -4.70
CA CYS A 365 -1.58 2.62 -3.34
C CYS A 365 -0.91 4.00 -3.30
N SER A 366 -0.70 4.65 -4.45
CA SER A 366 -0.20 6.02 -4.54
C SER A 366 -1.34 7.00 -4.76
N GLU A 367 -1.32 8.11 -4.03
CA GLU A 367 -2.30 9.20 -4.20
C GLU A 367 -2.30 9.79 -5.62
N GLU A 368 -1.16 9.69 -6.34
CA GLU A 368 -1.01 10.15 -7.72
C GLU A 368 -2.03 9.50 -8.67
N LEU A 369 -2.38 8.23 -8.44
CA LEU A 369 -3.33 7.49 -9.28
C LEU A 369 -4.78 7.96 -9.10
N TYR A 370 -5.05 8.79 -8.09
CA TYR A 370 -6.38 9.35 -7.82
C TYR A 370 -6.51 10.80 -8.28
N ALA A 371 -5.48 11.37 -8.94
CA ALA A 371 -5.58 12.67 -9.57
C ALA A 371 -6.75 12.72 -10.57
N GLY A 372 -7.61 13.73 -10.41
CA GLY A 372 -8.85 13.89 -11.18
C GLY A 372 -10.05 13.08 -10.66
N GLU A 373 -9.94 12.48 -9.47
CA GLU A 373 -11.03 11.76 -8.76
C GLU A 373 -11.73 10.71 -9.65
N PRO A 374 -10.99 9.71 -10.17
CA PRO A 374 -11.55 8.74 -11.09
C PRO A 374 -12.69 7.95 -10.43
N LYS A 375 -13.85 7.87 -11.09
CA LYS A 375 -15.01 7.13 -10.56
C LYS A 375 -14.77 5.63 -10.47
N ASN A 376 -14.06 5.07 -11.47
CA ASN A 376 -13.71 3.65 -11.50
C ASN A 376 -12.21 3.49 -11.78
N MET A 377 -11.62 2.47 -11.18
CA MET A 377 -10.23 2.08 -11.39
C MET A 377 -10.14 0.57 -11.57
N ILE A 378 -9.34 0.12 -12.53
CA ILE A 378 -8.95 -1.29 -12.65
C ILE A 378 -7.53 -1.40 -12.14
N VAL A 379 -7.36 -2.25 -11.14
CA VAL A 379 -6.07 -2.59 -10.56
C VAL A 379 -5.75 -4.02 -10.92
N ILE A 380 -4.55 -4.24 -11.44
CA ILE A 380 -4.02 -5.58 -11.68
C ILE A 380 -2.75 -5.77 -10.86
N SER A 381 -2.65 -6.86 -10.12
CA SER A 381 -1.52 -7.09 -9.20
C SER A 381 -1.00 -8.52 -9.24
N ASN A 382 0.27 -8.69 -8.90
CA ASN A 382 0.88 -9.98 -8.64
C ASN A 382 1.52 -9.97 -7.24
N ASN A 383 0.75 -10.36 -6.22
CA ASN A 383 1.20 -10.35 -4.84
C ASN A 383 2.16 -11.51 -4.53
N GLY A 384 2.41 -12.40 -5.50
CA GLY A 384 3.32 -13.53 -5.37
C GLY A 384 4.76 -13.12 -5.03
N TRP A 385 5.15 -11.88 -5.33
CA TRP A 385 6.48 -11.36 -5.00
C TRP A 385 6.74 -11.27 -3.50
N VAL A 386 5.70 -11.14 -2.69
CA VAL A 386 5.77 -10.91 -1.24
C VAL A 386 4.86 -11.86 -0.46
N SER A 387 4.27 -12.85 -1.12
CA SER A 387 3.39 -13.85 -0.51
C SER A 387 4.18 -15.09 -0.07
N PRO A 388 3.82 -15.74 1.06
CA PRO A 388 2.79 -15.34 2.02
C PRO A 388 3.28 -14.22 2.95
N SER A 389 2.45 -13.18 3.13
CA SER A 389 2.69 -12.12 4.11
C SER A 389 1.43 -11.30 4.39
N ILE A 390 1.56 -10.24 5.20
CA ILE A 390 0.53 -9.24 5.48
C ILE A 390 0.35 -8.20 4.35
N GLU A 391 1.21 -8.21 3.32
CA GLU A 391 1.18 -7.20 2.25
C GLU A 391 -0.19 -7.11 1.57
N PRO A 392 -0.86 -8.22 1.15
CA PRO A 392 -2.15 -8.12 0.49
C PRO A 392 -3.22 -7.46 1.36
N THR A 393 -3.17 -7.73 2.68
CA THR A 393 -4.06 -7.09 3.65
C THR A 393 -3.76 -5.60 3.78
N GLN A 394 -2.50 -5.22 3.87
CA GLN A 394 -2.12 -3.80 3.94
C GLN A 394 -2.48 -3.04 2.67
N GLN A 395 -2.26 -3.65 1.49
CA GLN A 395 -2.66 -3.13 0.20
C GLN A 395 -4.18 -2.92 0.16
N LYS A 396 -4.98 -3.91 0.57
CA LYS A 396 -6.43 -3.79 0.68
C LYS A 396 -6.83 -2.60 1.56
N ILE A 397 -6.24 -2.44 2.75
CA ILE A 397 -6.56 -1.33 3.65
C ILE A 397 -6.20 0.03 3.02
N LEU A 398 -5.08 0.13 2.30
CA LEU A 398 -4.71 1.35 1.55
C LEU A 398 -5.72 1.67 0.44
N LEU A 399 -6.16 0.66 -0.32
CA LEU A 399 -7.17 0.83 -1.35
C LEU A 399 -8.54 1.22 -0.75
N GLN A 400 -8.90 0.67 0.41
CA GLN A 400 -10.10 1.08 1.16
C GLN A 400 -9.99 2.55 1.56
N TYR A 401 -8.85 2.97 2.11
CA TYR A 401 -8.57 4.36 2.47
C TYR A 401 -8.75 5.30 1.27
N TYR A 402 -8.13 4.99 0.13
CA TYR A 402 -8.26 5.84 -1.06
C TYR A 402 -9.65 5.81 -1.69
N SER A 403 -10.35 4.67 -1.66
CA SER A 403 -11.76 4.60 -2.07
C SER A 403 -12.65 5.48 -1.19
N LYS A 404 -12.42 5.53 0.13
CA LYS A 404 -13.14 6.46 1.04
C LYS A 404 -12.82 7.91 0.71
N LYS A 405 -11.54 8.22 0.45
CA LYS A 405 -11.06 9.58 0.21
C LYS A 405 -11.55 10.18 -1.12
N TYR A 406 -11.57 9.37 -2.19
CA TYR A 406 -11.85 9.84 -3.55
C TYR A 406 -13.16 9.32 -4.15
N GLY A 407 -13.89 8.46 -3.43
CA GLY A 407 -15.11 7.84 -3.94
C GLY A 407 -14.88 6.86 -5.10
N THR A 408 -13.63 6.50 -5.39
CA THR A 408 -13.27 5.59 -6.48
C THR A 408 -13.75 4.16 -6.19
N THR A 409 -14.43 3.54 -7.15
CA THR A 409 -14.70 2.10 -7.14
C THR A 409 -13.52 1.36 -7.79
N ILE A 410 -12.90 0.45 -7.06
CA ILE A 410 -11.66 -0.21 -7.44
C ILE A 410 -11.94 -1.68 -7.73
N TYR A 411 -11.69 -2.12 -8.95
CA TYR A 411 -11.82 -3.52 -9.39
C TYR A 411 -10.42 -4.13 -9.41
N HIS A 412 -10.12 -5.04 -8.48
CA HIS A 412 -8.76 -5.52 -8.24
C HIS A 412 -8.59 -7.00 -8.60
N SER A 413 -7.96 -7.27 -9.75
CA SER A 413 -7.63 -8.63 -10.20
C SER A 413 -6.22 -9.00 -9.77
N VAL A 414 -6.08 -10.11 -9.05
CA VAL A 414 -4.83 -10.44 -8.38
C VAL A 414 -4.36 -11.86 -8.68
N ASN A 415 -3.05 -12.04 -8.76
CA ASN A 415 -2.39 -13.33 -8.72
C ASN A 415 -1.77 -13.54 -7.33
N MET A 416 -1.89 -14.75 -6.78
CA MET A 416 -1.36 -15.18 -5.46
C MET A 416 -2.04 -14.54 -4.23
N SER A 417 -3.22 -13.95 -4.40
CA SER A 417 -4.17 -13.57 -3.35
C SER A 417 -5.56 -13.40 -3.97
N ASP A 418 -6.60 -13.27 -3.14
CA ASP A 418 -7.96 -13.12 -3.64
C ASP A 418 -8.15 -11.82 -4.41
N SER A 419 -8.83 -11.91 -5.55
CA SER A 419 -9.38 -10.75 -6.26
C SER A 419 -10.59 -10.21 -5.50
N TYR A 420 -10.85 -8.91 -5.61
CA TYR A 420 -11.96 -8.25 -4.91
C TYR A 420 -12.31 -6.90 -5.52
N ILE A 421 -13.44 -6.35 -5.10
CA ILE A 421 -13.85 -4.99 -5.41
C ILE A 421 -13.84 -4.17 -4.13
N ILE A 422 -13.43 -2.90 -4.22
CA ILE A 422 -13.62 -1.92 -3.15
C ILE A 422 -14.54 -0.82 -3.67
N ALA A 423 -15.63 -0.56 -2.95
CA ALA A 423 -16.55 0.51 -3.27
C ALA A 423 -16.91 1.28 -2.01
N LYS A 424 -16.73 2.62 -2.04
CA LYS A 424 -16.93 3.49 -0.87
C LYS A 424 -16.14 3.03 0.37
N GLY A 425 -14.98 2.42 0.14
CA GLY A 425 -14.13 1.88 1.19
C GLY A 425 -14.53 0.52 1.76
N GLU A 426 -15.62 -0.09 1.29
CA GLU A 426 -16.05 -1.42 1.72
C GLU A 426 -15.44 -2.49 0.81
N TYR A 427 -14.97 -3.57 1.43
CA TYR A 427 -14.45 -4.74 0.72
C TYR A 427 -15.60 -5.63 0.26
N ILE A 428 -15.59 -5.99 -1.03
CA ILE A 428 -16.60 -6.83 -1.65
C ILE A 428 -15.90 -8.01 -2.30
N SER A 429 -16.14 -9.19 -1.75
CA SER A 429 -15.66 -10.46 -2.33
C SER A 429 -16.34 -10.73 -3.67
N VAL A 430 -15.61 -11.31 -4.61
CA VAL A 430 -16.09 -11.65 -5.96
C VAL A 430 -16.15 -13.17 -6.21
N GLN A 431 -16.12 -13.97 -5.13
CA GLN A 431 -16.22 -15.43 -5.19
C GLN A 431 -17.59 -15.90 -5.67
#